data_AF-A0A3B8LEG8-F1
#
_entry.id   AF-A0A3B8LEG8-F1
#
_cell.length_a   1.000
_cell.length_b   1.000
_cell.length_c   1.000
_cell.angle_alpha   90.00
_cell.angle_beta   90.00
_cell.angle_gamma   90.00
#
_symmetry.space_group_name_H-M   'P 1'
#
loop_
_entity.id
_entity.type
_entity.pdbx_description
1 polymer ?
#
loop_
_entity_poly.entity_id
_entity_poly.type
_entity_poly.pdbx_seq_one_letter_code
_entity_poly.pdbx_strand_id
1 'polypeptide(L)'
;MNVKAMQWLQLAAFLKERERQFGARVKGSPVSMQQLPPKINDPEVSHFLEARIEQTAEKKGCRQLHIEAVYQAVLAHPHAEAEIVATLQNDKERIDALYAHAAEYTRTLEAQAQVEEDYRKTLSSSTGGRWWQVVLIVVLVVCFGAAGYVYMSYRSMGRFLDTPVGAEKGKVALTIPKGASSDQVLDALQSSGVVGKKHSARFSMLFRYHKHWHRLFSSQLRRGNVRFRFGRYKIETNLTPLEIFEKLRKGPPRVSIRVTIPEGFNIWKIAARLQRKGICRRTDFLKFARSRRFAVRLLGWDTPSVEGYLYPDTYRFNKNTPADRVIRVMVRRFKQLYRNEFRQKANELKMSTHQVVTLASIIEKETGQPTERPQISKVFHNRMKRGWKLETDPTVIYGLMPNFNGNLTSRDLHNPHPYNTYKHRGLPPGPIASPGVAAIRAALYPRGRRCIIFFVARGDRTHVFSCTKREHECWVDVYQRKSKPKSACARFRRRRR
;
A
#
# COMPACT_ATOMS: atom_id res chain seq x y z
N MET A 1 61.75 -63.83 -33.10
CA MET A 1 60.49 -63.18 -33.52
C MET A 1 59.44 -63.30 -32.42
N ASN A 2 58.67 -62.23 -32.13
CA ASN A 2 57.56 -62.29 -31.15
C ASN A 2 56.52 -63.32 -31.63
N VAL A 3 55.98 -64.10 -30.70
CA VAL A 3 54.96 -65.14 -30.94
C VAL A 3 53.80 -64.59 -31.78
N LYS A 4 53.38 -63.34 -31.53
CA LYS A 4 52.32 -62.67 -32.29
C LYS A 4 52.71 -62.38 -33.75
N ALA A 5 53.91 -61.84 -33.99
CA ALA A 5 54.42 -61.59 -35.34
C ALA A 5 54.57 -62.89 -36.15
N MET A 6 55.00 -63.96 -35.48
CA MET A 6 55.11 -65.29 -36.09
C MET A 6 53.77 -65.83 -36.57
N GLN A 7 52.71 -65.62 -35.79
CA GLN A 7 51.36 -66.05 -36.15
C GLN A 7 50.78 -65.22 -37.31
N TRP A 8 51.06 -63.91 -37.36
CA TRP A 8 50.73 -63.07 -38.51
C TRP A 8 51.42 -63.53 -39.80
N LEU A 9 52.69 -63.92 -39.74
CA LEU A 9 53.40 -64.46 -40.90
C LEU A 9 52.90 -65.84 -41.32
N GLN A 10 52.53 -66.70 -40.36
CA GLN A 10 51.89 -67.98 -40.66
C GLN A 10 50.56 -67.79 -41.38
N LEU A 11 49.75 -66.81 -40.94
CA LEU A 11 48.53 -66.43 -41.62
C LEU A 11 48.82 -65.89 -43.03
N ALA A 12 49.81 -65.01 -43.17
CA ALA A 12 50.21 -64.46 -44.46
C ALA A 12 50.65 -65.56 -45.43
N ALA A 13 51.48 -66.52 -44.99
CA ALA A 13 51.92 -67.64 -45.79
C ALA A 13 50.73 -68.51 -46.24
N PHE A 14 49.81 -68.80 -45.33
CA PHE A 14 48.57 -69.53 -45.64
C PHE A 14 47.72 -68.81 -46.70
N LEU A 15 47.54 -67.49 -46.58
CA LEU A 15 46.78 -66.68 -47.55
C LEU A 15 47.44 -66.64 -48.93
N LYS A 16 48.77 -66.61 -48.98
CA LYS A 16 49.55 -66.65 -50.25
C LYS A 16 49.43 -68.01 -50.93
N GLU A 17 49.45 -69.09 -50.16
CA GLU A 17 49.25 -70.43 -50.71
C GLU A 17 47.82 -70.61 -51.23
N ARG A 18 46.83 -70.09 -50.51
CA ARG A 18 45.44 -70.04 -50.98
C ARG A 18 45.28 -69.19 -52.23
N GLU A 19 45.96 -68.05 -52.33
CA GLU A 19 45.99 -67.24 -53.56
C GLU A 19 46.48 -68.03 -54.77
N ARG A 20 47.50 -68.88 -54.60
CA ARG A 20 48.06 -69.72 -55.66
C ARG A 20 47.10 -70.81 -56.13
N GLN A 21 46.28 -71.35 -55.23
CA GLN A 21 45.27 -72.36 -55.56
C GLN A 21 44.15 -71.82 -56.46
N PHE A 22 43.96 -70.50 -56.53
CA PHE A 22 43.00 -69.89 -57.45
C PHE A 22 43.55 -69.77 -58.89
N GLY A 23 43.03 -70.62 -59.78
CA GLY A 23 43.15 -70.50 -61.24
C GLY A 23 42.36 -69.30 -61.80
N ALA A 24 42.69 -68.84 -63.01
CA ALA A 24 42.40 -67.49 -63.50
C ALA A 24 40.93 -67.00 -63.47
N ARG A 25 39.91 -67.86 -63.28
CA ARG A 25 38.48 -67.46 -63.29
C ARG A 25 37.55 -68.40 -62.49
N VAL A 26 37.84 -68.71 -61.23
CA VAL A 26 36.89 -69.42 -60.34
C VAL A 26 36.87 -68.78 -58.94
N LYS A 27 35.70 -68.34 -58.46
CA LYS A 27 35.49 -67.98 -57.04
C LYS A 27 35.37 -69.27 -56.23
N GLY A 28 36.13 -69.39 -55.13
CA GLY A 28 36.03 -70.52 -54.22
C GLY A 28 35.04 -70.27 -53.10
N SER A 29 34.90 -71.24 -52.18
CA SER A 29 34.25 -70.98 -50.90
C SER A 29 35.20 -70.21 -49.96
N PRO A 30 34.71 -69.37 -49.03
CA PRO A 30 35.51 -68.73 -47.99
C PRO A 30 36.28 -69.73 -47.11
N VAL A 31 37.39 -69.32 -46.48
CA VAL A 31 38.13 -70.16 -45.51
C VAL A 31 37.20 -70.41 -44.31
N SER A 32 37.03 -71.67 -43.90
CA SER A 32 36.43 -71.95 -42.58
C SER A 32 37.49 -71.76 -41.49
N MET A 33 37.14 -71.18 -40.34
CA MET A 33 38.08 -71.02 -39.21
C MET A 33 38.72 -72.34 -38.76
N GLN A 34 38.08 -73.48 -39.03
CA GLN A 34 38.62 -74.81 -38.74
C GLN A 34 39.75 -75.24 -39.70
N GLN A 35 39.95 -74.53 -40.80
CA GLN A 35 41.00 -74.78 -41.80
C GLN A 35 42.27 -73.95 -41.56
N LEU A 36 42.30 -73.13 -40.51
CA LEU A 36 43.49 -72.38 -40.13
C LEU A 36 44.61 -73.31 -39.66
N PRO A 37 45.89 -72.97 -39.90
CA PRO A 37 47.01 -73.68 -39.30
C PRO A 37 46.84 -73.73 -37.77
N PRO A 38 47.01 -74.89 -37.11
CA PRO A 38 46.71 -75.10 -35.69
C PRO A 38 47.58 -74.28 -34.72
N LYS A 39 48.51 -73.47 -35.23
CA LYS A 39 49.43 -72.63 -34.46
C LYS A 39 49.00 -71.17 -34.36
N ILE A 40 47.88 -70.77 -34.97
CA ILE A 40 47.31 -69.41 -34.85
C ILE A 40 46.31 -69.41 -33.68
N ASN A 41 46.75 -68.90 -32.53
CA ASN A 41 45.94 -68.83 -31.30
C ASN A 41 45.83 -67.40 -30.72
N ASP A 42 46.46 -66.42 -31.34
CA ASP A 42 46.36 -65.02 -30.93
C ASP A 42 44.96 -64.47 -31.28
N PRO A 43 44.25 -63.86 -30.30
CA PRO A 43 42.89 -63.37 -30.50
C PRO A 43 42.79 -62.32 -31.60
N GLU A 44 43.80 -61.46 -31.77
CA GLU A 44 43.75 -60.40 -32.79
C GLU A 44 43.97 -60.97 -34.19
N VAL A 45 44.88 -61.93 -34.34
CA VAL A 45 45.12 -62.61 -35.64
C VAL A 45 43.86 -63.37 -36.06
N SER A 46 43.23 -64.06 -35.11
CA SER A 46 42.00 -64.83 -35.34
C SER A 46 40.84 -63.90 -35.71
N HIS A 47 40.62 -62.84 -34.93
CA HIS A 47 39.55 -61.88 -35.18
C HIS A 47 39.74 -61.11 -36.50
N PHE A 48 40.99 -60.78 -36.87
CA PHE A 48 41.28 -60.11 -38.12
C PHE A 48 40.82 -60.93 -39.32
N LEU A 49 41.10 -62.24 -39.31
CA LEU A 49 40.66 -63.12 -40.37
C LEU A 49 39.16 -63.33 -40.31
N GLU A 50 38.57 -63.62 -39.13
CA GLU A 50 37.12 -63.80 -38.95
C GLU A 50 36.32 -62.67 -39.57
N ALA A 51 36.70 -61.44 -39.28
CA ALA A 51 36.03 -60.25 -39.79
C ALA A 51 36.09 -60.10 -41.32
N ARG A 52 36.99 -60.85 -41.98
CA ARG A 52 37.31 -60.71 -43.41
C ARG A 52 37.31 -62.05 -44.15
N ILE A 53 36.73 -63.10 -43.54
CA ILE A 53 36.71 -64.47 -44.06
C ILE A 53 36.18 -64.49 -45.49
N GLU A 54 35.14 -63.72 -45.81
CA GLU A 54 34.53 -63.70 -47.14
C GLU A 54 35.50 -63.29 -48.25
N GLN A 55 36.46 -62.40 -47.96
CA GLN A 55 37.44 -61.93 -48.94
C GLN A 55 38.41 -63.04 -49.38
N THR A 56 38.54 -64.10 -48.58
CA THR A 56 39.39 -65.26 -48.88
C THR A 56 38.80 -66.20 -49.94
N ALA A 57 37.57 -65.92 -50.40
CA ALA A 57 36.92 -66.62 -51.51
C ALA A 57 37.43 -66.17 -52.90
N GLU A 58 38.15 -65.06 -52.95
CA GLU A 58 38.65 -64.45 -54.19
C GLU A 58 40.17 -64.26 -54.16
N LYS A 59 40.81 -64.50 -55.31
CA LYS A 59 42.27 -64.33 -55.46
C LYS A 59 42.75 -62.94 -55.06
N LYS A 60 42.05 -61.89 -55.47
CA LYS A 60 42.39 -60.50 -55.15
C LYS A 60 42.28 -60.22 -53.65
N GLY A 61 41.26 -60.77 -53.00
CA GLY A 61 41.07 -60.63 -51.55
C GLY A 61 42.15 -61.38 -50.75
N CYS A 62 42.51 -62.60 -51.15
CA CYS A 62 43.65 -63.32 -50.55
C CYS A 62 44.97 -62.53 -50.67
N ARG A 63 45.23 -61.92 -51.83
CA ARG A 63 46.42 -61.10 -52.05
C ARG A 63 46.46 -59.87 -51.16
N GLN A 64 45.33 -59.18 -51.01
CA GLN A 64 45.23 -58.00 -50.16
C GLN A 64 45.41 -58.36 -48.68
N LEU A 65 44.72 -59.40 -48.21
CA LEU A 65 44.86 -59.88 -46.83
C LEU A 65 46.27 -60.40 -46.54
N HIS A 66 46.96 -60.99 -47.53
CA HIS A 66 48.36 -61.38 -47.38
C HIS A 66 49.24 -60.16 -47.07
N ILE A 67 49.09 -59.08 -47.84
CA ILE A 67 49.88 -57.84 -47.64
C ILE A 67 49.56 -57.22 -46.27
N GLU A 68 48.29 -57.17 -45.88
CA GLU A 68 47.87 -56.64 -44.59
C GLU A 68 48.38 -57.50 -43.42
N ALA A 69 48.34 -58.84 -43.53
CA ALA A 69 48.88 -59.74 -42.52
C ALA A 69 50.41 -59.59 -42.36
N VAL A 70 51.12 -59.40 -43.47
CA VAL A 70 52.57 -59.08 -43.45
C VAL A 70 52.82 -57.74 -42.77
N TYR A 71 52.01 -56.71 -43.08
CA TYR A 71 52.14 -55.41 -42.44
C TYR A 71 51.89 -55.47 -40.92
N GLN A 72 50.89 -56.23 -40.49
CA GLN A 72 50.65 -56.48 -39.06
C GLN A 72 51.78 -57.27 -38.39
N ALA A 73 52.44 -58.19 -39.10
CA ALA A 73 53.63 -58.87 -38.60
C ALA A 73 54.80 -57.90 -38.37
N VAL A 74 55.01 -56.96 -39.31
CA VAL A 74 56.04 -55.92 -39.21
C VAL A 74 55.78 -55.02 -37.99
N LEU A 75 54.53 -54.59 -37.79
CA LEU A 75 54.16 -53.81 -36.60
C LEU A 75 54.36 -54.59 -35.29
N ALA A 76 54.06 -55.89 -35.28
CA ALA A 76 54.18 -56.72 -34.09
C ALA A 76 55.64 -57.06 -33.70
N HIS A 77 56.59 -57.01 -34.64
CA HIS A 77 58.02 -57.16 -34.36
C HIS A 77 58.91 -56.43 -35.38
N PRO A 78 59.12 -55.10 -35.22
CA PRO A 78 59.79 -54.25 -36.20
C PRO A 78 61.22 -54.67 -36.58
N HIS A 79 61.93 -55.41 -35.71
CA HIS A 79 63.34 -55.80 -35.91
C HIS A 79 63.56 -57.17 -36.60
N ALA A 80 62.52 -57.82 -37.13
CA ALA A 80 62.62 -59.16 -37.74
C ALA A 80 62.70 -59.14 -39.29
N GLU A 81 63.56 -58.28 -39.86
CA GLU A 81 63.69 -58.09 -41.31
C GLU A 81 64.02 -59.38 -42.08
N ALA A 82 64.98 -60.19 -41.60
CA ALA A 82 65.50 -61.35 -42.33
C ALA A 82 64.45 -62.46 -42.58
N GLU A 83 63.51 -62.68 -41.66
CA GLU A 83 62.46 -63.71 -41.76
C GLU A 83 61.26 -63.23 -42.61
N ILE A 84 60.97 -61.92 -42.58
CA ILE A 84 59.87 -61.31 -43.33
C ILE A 84 60.22 -61.20 -44.82
N VAL A 85 61.48 -60.87 -45.15
CA VAL A 85 62.02 -60.84 -46.52
C VAL A 85 61.94 -62.21 -47.19
N ALA A 86 62.23 -63.30 -46.46
CA ALA A 86 62.16 -64.67 -46.98
C ALA A 86 60.75 -65.10 -47.44
N THR A 87 59.70 -64.52 -46.84
CA THR A 87 58.29 -64.87 -47.11
C THR A 87 57.74 -64.13 -48.35
N LEU A 88 58.31 -62.97 -48.68
CA LEU A 88 57.81 -62.05 -49.71
C LEU A 88 58.44 -62.22 -51.10
N GLN A 89 59.36 -63.18 -51.30
CA GLN A 89 60.01 -63.44 -52.60
C GLN A 89 60.72 -62.21 -53.21
N ASN A 90 61.52 -61.49 -52.41
CA ASN A 90 62.51 -60.50 -52.87
C ASN A 90 61.99 -59.24 -53.62
N ASP A 91 60.77 -58.76 -53.38
CA ASP A 91 60.30 -57.44 -53.87
C ASP A 91 60.80 -56.30 -52.94
N LYS A 92 62.09 -55.94 -53.06
CA LYS A 92 62.84 -55.10 -52.11
C LYS A 92 62.24 -53.70 -51.89
N GLU A 93 61.78 -53.03 -52.96
CA GLU A 93 61.18 -51.68 -52.87
C GLU A 93 59.91 -51.64 -52.01
N ARG A 94 59.05 -52.67 -52.11
CA ARG A 94 57.82 -52.73 -51.32
C ARG A 94 58.08 -53.00 -49.85
N ILE A 95 59.11 -53.78 -49.56
CA ILE A 95 59.52 -54.11 -48.19
C ILE A 95 60.03 -52.84 -47.50
N ASP A 96 60.92 -52.09 -48.15
CA ASP A 96 61.47 -50.84 -47.59
C ASP A 96 60.37 -49.80 -47.33
N ALA A 97 59.38 -49.69 -48.21
CA ALA A 97 58.23 -48.80 -48.02
C ALA A 97 57.32 -49.21 -46.83
N LEU A 98 57.11 -50.53 -46.63
CA LEU A 98 56.33 -51.05 -45.50
C LEU A 98 57.03 -50.80 -44.17
N TYR A 99 58.35 -50.99 -44.09
CA TYR A 99 59.13 -50.72 -42.88
C TYR A 99 59.23 -49.23 -42.56
N ALA A 100 59.36 -48.36 -43.58
CA ALA A 100 59.36 -46.91 -43.39
C ALA A 100 58.02 -46.43 -42.78
N HIS A 101 56.90 -46.91 -43.32
CA HIS A 101 55.57 -46.55 -42.82
C HIS A 101 55.30 -47.12 -41.42
N ALA A 102 55.74 -48.35 -41.14
CA ALA A 102 55.64 -48.94 -39.81
C ALA A 102 56.44 -48.13 -38.77
N ALA A 103 57.67 -47.72 -39.10
CA ALA A 103 58.51 -46.92 -38.20
C ALA A 103 57.91 -45.54 -37.89
N GLU A 104 57.26 -44.90 -38.87
CA GLU A 104 56.57 -43.63 -38.66
C GLU A 104 55.35 -43.81 -37.72
N TYR A 105 54.58 -44.89 -37.91
CA TYR A 105 53.45 -45.22 -37.05
C TYR A 105 53.88 -45.48 -35.59
N THR A 106 54.96 -46.24 -35.35
CA THR A 106 55.44 -46.49 -33.98
C THR A 106 55.87 -45.21 -33.27
N ARG A 107 56.53 -44.28 -33.99
CA ARG A 107 56.90 -42.96 -33.42
C ARG A 107 55.68 -42.13 -32.99
N THR A 108 54.58 -42.20 -33.74
CA THR A 108 53.35 -41.48 -33.37
C THR A 108 52.69 -42.05 -32.11
N LEU A 109 52.72 -43.36 -31.93
CA LEU A 109 52.20 -44.03 -30.73
C LEU A 109 53.06 -43.75 -29.50
N GLU A 110 54.38 -43.78 -29.63
CA GLU A 110 55.30 -43.41 -28.55
C GLU A 110 55.11 -41.95 -28.12
N ALA A 111 54.94 -41.03 -29.08
CA ALA A 111 54.65 -39.63 -28.79
C ALA A 111 53.33 -39.43 -28.02
N GLN A 112 52.29 -40.22 -28.34
CA GLN A 112 51.01 -40.17 -27.60
C GLN A 112 51.12 -40.76 -26.20
N ALA A 113 51.84 -41.86 -26.03
CA ALA A 113 52.08 -42.48 -24.74
C ALA A 113 52.86 -41.54 -23.79
N GLN A 114 53.84 -40.80 -24.32
CA GLN A 114 54.62 -39.84 -23.56
C GLN A 114 53.75 -38.68 -23.01
N VAL A 115 52.83 -38.15 -23.83
CA VAL A 115 51.89 -37.09 -23.43
C VAL A 115 50.94 -37.56 -22.33
N GLU A 116 50.46 -38.82 -22.41
CA GLU A 116 49.58 -39.38 -21.39
C GLU A 116 50.32 -39.61 -20.05
N GLU A 117 51.59 -40.02 -20.11
CA GLU A 117 52.43 -40.19 -18.92
C GLU A 117 52.77 -38.84 -18.25
N ASP A 118 53.04 -37.80 -19.03
CA ASP A 118 53.24 -36.43 -18.55
C ASP A 118 51.97 -35.83 -17.92
N TYR A 119 50.79 -36.15 -18.47
CA TYR A 119 49.51 -35.80 -17.87
C TYR A 119 49.26 -36.53 -16.54
N ARG A 120 49.63 -37.81 -16.44
CA ARG A 120 49.53 -38.56 -15.17
C ARG A 120 50.47 -38.03 -14.09
N LYS A 121 51.71 -37.65 -14.44
CA LYS A 121 52.69 -37.07 -13.49
C LYS A 121 52.27 -35.69 -12.97
N THR A 122 51.58 -34.89 -13.78
CA THR A 122 51.00 -33.61 -13.34
C THR A 122 49.80 -33.79 -12.40
N LEU A 123 49.01 -34.85 -12.56
CA LEU A 123 47.93 -35.20 -11.62
C LEU A 123 48.44 -35.76 -10.28
N SER A 124 49.55 -36.53 -10.26
CA SER A 124 50.06 -37.16 -9.03
C SER A 124 50.94 -36.26 -8.15
N SER A 125 51.43 -35.12 -8.66
CA SER A 125 52.25 -34.16 -7.89
C SER A 125 51.41 -33.13 -7.10
N SER A 126 50.08 -33.18 -7.22
CA SER A 126 49.15 -32.36 -6.42
C SER A 126 48.78 -33.07 -5.10
N THR A 127 49.70 -33.06 -4.14
CA THR A 127 49.43 -33.40 -2.72
C THR A 127 48.62 -32.30 -2.01
N GLY A 128 47.56 -31.78 -2.64
CA GLY A 128 46.61 -30.78 -2.12
C GLY A 128 45.16 -31.30 -1.97
N GLY A 129 44.94 -32.62 -2.09
CA GLY A 129 43.61 -33.20 -2.37
C GLY A 129 42.65 -33.50 -1.21
N ARG A 130 42.91 -33.12 0.04
CA ARG A 130 41.99 -33.43 1.18
C ARG A 130 41.61 -32.26 2.09
N TRP A 131 42.39 -31.18 2.10
CA TRP A 131 42.11 -30.06 3.00
C TRP A 131 40.84 -29.29 2.62
N TRP A 132 40.56 -29.14 1.32
CA TRP A 132 39.30 -28.56 0.83
C TRP A 132 38.06 -29.32 1.36
N GLN A 133 38.10 -30.65 1.45
CA GLN A 133 36.97 -31.45 1.93
C GLN A 133 36.70 -31.19 3.43
N VAL A 134 37.77 -31.08 4.23
CA VAL A 134 37.66 -30.72 5.65
C VAL A 134 37.12 -29.30 5.82
N VAL A 135 37.61 -28.34 5.04
CA VAL A 135 37.11 -26.96 5.04
C VAL A 135 35.62 -26.92 4.64
N LEU A 136 35.21 -27.67 3.61
CA LEU A 136 33.82 -27.75 3.17
C LEU A 136 32.90 -28.32 4.26
N ILE A 137 33.32 -29.39 4.95
CA ILE A 137 32.55 -29.99 6.05
C ILE A 137 32.43 -29.02 7.23
N VAL A 138 33.52 -28.35 7.60
CA VAL A 138 33.50 -27.33 8.67
C VAL A 138 32.57 -26.18 8.30
N VAL A 139 32.63 -25.70 7.06
CA VAL A 139 31.70 -24.66 6.56
C VAL A 139 30.26 -25.14 6.61
N LEU A 140 29.96 -26.37 6.18
CA LEU A 140 28.61 -26.93 6.25
C LEU A 140 28.11 -27.05 7.69
N VAL A 141 28.93 -27.53 8.63
CA VAL A 141 28.56 -27.61 10.05
C VAL A 141 28.31 -26.23 10.64
N VAL A 142 29.14 -25.24 10.31
CA VAL A 142 28.92 -23.85 10.72
C VAL A 142 27.65 -23.28 10.10
N CYS A 143 27.38 -23.54 8.82
CA CYS A 143 26.15 -23.12 8.14
C CYS A 143 24.89 -23.79 8.73
N PHE A 144 24.93 -25.09 9.02
CA PHE A 144 23.83 -25.80 9.68
C PHE A 144 23.62 -25.34 11.12
N GLY A 145 24.71 -25.09 11.87
CA GLY A 145 24.65 -24.51 13.21
C GLY A 145 24.05 -23.10 13.19
N ALA A 146 24.47 -22.26 12.24
CA ALA A 146 23.92 -20.92 12.04
C ALA A 146 22.45 -20.96 11.61
N ALA A 147 22.08 -21.85 10.68
CA ALA A 147 20.70 -22.03 10.23
C ALA A 147 19.80 -22.54 11.37
N GLY A 148 20.28 -23.51 12.16
CA GLY A 148 19.61 -24.01 13.35
C GLY A 148 19.43 -22.93 14.42
N TYR A 149 20.46 -22.12 14.67
CA TYR A 149 20.39 -20.97 15.58
C TYR A 149 19.38 -19.92 15.10
N VAL A 150 19.36 -19.61 13.80
CA VAL A 150 18.39 -18.69 13.18
C VAL A 150 16.97 -19.24 13.31
N TYR A 151 16.76 -20.53 13.02
CA TYR A 151 15.45 -21.18 13.15
C TYR A 151 14.95 -21.20 14.61
N MET A 152 15.82 -21.55 15.55
CA MET A 152 15.51 -21.53 16.99
C MET A 152 15.19 -20.12 17.49
N SER A 153 15.97 -19.12 17.05
CA SER A 153 15.73 -17.70 17.35
C SER A 153 14.38 -17.24 16.77
N TYR A 154 14.07 -17.64 15.54
CA TYR A 154 12.80 -17.37 14.88
C TYR A 154 11.61 -17.97 15.64
N ARG A 155 11.67 -19.26 15.99
CA ARG A 155 10.60 -19.95 16.74
C ARG A 155 10.44 -19.42 18.17
N SER A 156 11.53 -18.99 18.80
CA SER A 156 11.52 -18.37 20.12
C SER A 156 10.87 -16.98 20.07
N MET A 157 11.18 -16.19 19.05
CA MET A 157 10.57 -14.88 18.84
C MET A 157 9.08 -14.97 18.50
N GLY A 158 8.67 -15.94 17.70
CA GLY A 158 7.25 -16.19 17.42
C GLY A 158 6.45 -16.45 18.70
N ARG A 159 6.96 -17.30 19.59
CA ARG A 159 6.35 -17.53 20.92
C ARG A 159 6.32 -16.27 21.77
N PHE A 160 7.39 -15.47 21.77
CA PHE A 160 7.46 -14.22 22.53
C PHE A 160 6.38 -13.21 22.11
N LEU A 161 6.09 -13.11 20.81
CA LEU A 161 5.10 -12.19 20.25
C LEU A 161 3.67 -12.47 20.75
N ASP A 162 3.37 -13.72 21.10
CA ASP A 162 2.05 -14.17 21.52
C ASP A 162 1.93 -14.34 23.04
N THR A 163 3.04 -14.29 23.78
CA THR A 163 3.04 -14.35 25.24
C THR A 163 2.86 -12.96 25.86
N PRO A 164 1.94 -12.77 26.81
CA PRO A 164 1.84 -11.54 27.60
C PRO A 164 3.15 -11.22 28.35
N VAL A 165 3.63 -9.97 28.25
CA VAL A 165 4.96 -9.56 28.76
C VAL A 165 4.93 -8.63 29.98
N GLY A 166 3.75 -8.30 30.49
CA GLY A 166 3.59 -7.42 31.65
C GLY A 166 4.15 -8.00 32.95
N ALA A 167 4.69 -7.12 33.78
CA ALA A 167 5.25 -7.48 35.08
C ALA A 167 4.19 -7.84 36.14
N GLU A 168 3.01 -7.19 36.09
CA GLU A 168 1.88 -7.41 37.03
C GLU A 168 0.54 -7.19 36.31
N LYS A 169 -0.57 -7.83 36.72
CA LYS A 169 -1.90 -7.63 36.10
C LYS A 169 -2.50 -6.27 36.51
N GLY A 170 -2.70 -5.35 35.56
CA GLY A 170 -3.27 -4.03 35.85
C GLY A 170 -3.36 -3.07 34.65
N LYS A 171 -3.84 -1.85 34.91
CA LYS A 171 -3.90 -0.75 33.93
C LYS A 171 -2.89 0.32 34.30
N VAL A 172 -1.88 0.51 33.46
CA VAL A 172 -0.81 1.47 33.67
C VAL A 172 -0.98 2.67 32.73
N ALA A 173 -0.72 3.87 33.26
CA ALA A 173 -0.62 5.08 32.44
C ALA A 173 0.81 5.22 31.89
N LEU A 174 0.97 5.11 30.57
CA LEU A 174 2.25 5.33 29.87
C LEU A 174 2.23 6.69 29.17
N THR A 175 3.26 7.51 29.33
CA THR A 175 3.40 8.79 28.61
C THR A 175 4.56 8.73 27.64
N ILE A 176 4.30 8.91 26.33
CA ILE A 176 5.34 8.98 25.30
C ILE A 176 5.56 10.44 24.88
N PRO A 177 6.78 10.99 25.01
CA PRO A 177 7.08 12.36 24.60
C PRO A 177 7.04 12.55 23.08
N LYS A 178 6.89 13.80 22.64
CA LYS A 178 6.83 14.14 21.21
C LYS A 178 8.21 13.95 20.59
N GLY A 179 8.30 13.10 19.56
CA GLY A 179 9.56 12.83 18.86
C GLY A 179 10.44 11.76 19.52
N ALA A 180 9.88 10.99 20.47
CA ALA A 180 10.62 9.93 21.15
C ALA A 180 11.26 8.92 20.18
N SER A 181 12.51 8.55 20.43
CA SER A 181 13.18 7.44 19.74
C SER A 181 12.63 6.08 20.19
N SER A 182 12.90 5.02 19.43
CA SER A 182 12.48 3.66 19.81
C SER A 182 13.04 3.23 21.17
N ASP A 183 14.26 3.65 21.50
CA ASP A 183 14.89 3.35 22.80
C ASP A 183 14.20 4.14 23.93
N GLN A 184 13.89 5.42 23.71
CA GLN A 184 13.13 6.23 24.68
C GLN A 184 11.71 5.68 24.93
N VAL A 185 11.08 5.09 23.91
CA VAL A 185 9.79 4.42 24.05
C VAL A 185 9.93 3.13 24.85
N LEU A 186 11.01 2.37 24.65
CA LEU A 186 11.30 1.17 25.43
C LEU A 186 11.57 1.50 26.91
N ASP A 187 12.35 2.55 27.17
CA ASP A 187 12.61 3.05 28.52
C ASP A 187 11.32 3.50 29.21
N ALA A 188 10.43 4.17 28.48
CA ALA A 188 9.11 4.56 28.99
C ALA A 188 8.23 3.33 29.31
N LEU A 189 8.25 2.29 28.46
CA LEU A 189 7.52 1.03 28.71
C LEU A 189 8.06 0.28 29.92
N GLN A 190 9.38 0.27 30.11
CA GLN A 190 10.04 -0.40 31.22
C GLN A 190 9.83 0.33 32.54
N SER A 191 10.03 1.65 32.55
CA SER A 191 9.79 2.50 33.74
C SER A 191 8.33 2.49 34.19
N SER A 192 7.40 2.32 33.25
CA SER A 192 5.97 2.18 33.55
C SER A 192 5.58 0.75 33.96
N GLY A 193 6.49 -0.24 33.89
CA GLY A 193 6.17 -1.64 34.23
C GLY A 193 5.32 -2.39 33.19
N VAL A 194 5.16 -1.82 31.99
CA VAL A 194 4.41 -2.45 30.88
C VAL A 194 5.20 -3.63 30.30
N VAL A 195 6.53 -3.55 30.29
CA VAL A 195 7.43 -4.62 29.86
C VAL A 195 8.40 -4.95 31.01
N GLY A 196 8.42 -6.21 31.43
CA GLY A 196 9.39 -6.65 32.45
C GLY A 196 10.84 -6.60 31.96
N LYS A 197 11.80 -6.35 32.87
CA LYS A 197 13.25 -6.28 32.56
C LYS A 197 13.76 -7.48 31.76
N LYS A 198 13.25 -8.68 32.03
CA LYS A 198 13.60 -9.95 31.33
C LYS A 198 13.24 -9.96 29.83
N HIS A 199 12.29 -9.11 29.41
CA HIS A 199 11.76 -9.08 28.05
C HIS A 199 12.26 -7.87 27.23
N SER A 200 12.98 -6.93 27.86
CA SER A 200 13.43 -5.66 27.25
C SER A 200 14.35 -5.88 26.03
N ALA A 201 15.32 -6.80 26.12
CA ALA A 201 16.22 -7.12 25.01
C ALA A 201 15.49 -7.70 23.77
N ARG A 202 14.48 -8.54 24.00
CA ARG A 202 13.66 -9.12 22.93
C ARG A 202 12.72 -8.07 22.30
N PHE A 203 12.21 -7.15 23.11
CA PHE A 203 11.37 -6.04 22.66
C PHE A 203 12.18 -4.98 21.88
N SER A 204 13.43 -4.71 22.28
CA SER A 204 14.40 -3.92 21.53
C SER A 204 14.67 -4.54 20.15
N MET A 205 14.88 -5.86 20.10
CA MET A 205 15.07 -6.59 18.85
C MET A 205 13.83 -6.45 17.94
N LEU A 206 12.62 -6.49 18.50
CA LEU A 206 11.38 -6.23 17.77
C LEU A 206 11.34 -4.83 17.13
N PHE A 207 11.74 -3.78 17.87
CA PHE A 207 11.80 -2.42 17.32
C PHE A 207 12.87 -2.22 16.25
N ARG A 208 14.06 -2.83 16.41
CA ARG A 208 15.17 -2.71 15.44
C ARG A 208 14.94 -3.53 14.17
N TYR A 209 14.45 -4.76 14.31
CA TYR A 209 14.34 -5.71 13.19
C TYR A 209 12.97 -5.73 12.51
N HIS A 210 12.00 -4.91 12.95
CA HIS A 210 10.70 -4.75 12.27
C HIS A 210 10.85 -4.47 10.75
N LYS A 211 11.91 -3.76 10.34
CA LYS A 211 12.20 -3.45 8.93
C LYS A 211 12.52 -4.69 8.07
N HIS A 212 13.15 -5.71 8.65
CA HIS A 212 13.60 -6.92 7.94
C HIS A 212 12.58 -8.06 8.02
N TRP A 213 11.83 -8.14 9.13
CA TRP A 213 10.77 -9.15 9.34
C TRP A 213 9.57 -8.97 8.41
N HIS A 214 9.34 -7.75 7.92
CA HIS A 214 8.27 -7.41 6.97
C HIS A 214 8.32 -8.20 5.66
N ARG A 215 9.52 -8.66 5.27
CA ARG A 215 9.77 -9.31 3.99
C ARG A 215 9.42 -10.80 3.98
N LEU A 216 9.22 -11.41 5.16
CA LEU A 216 9.06 -12.85 5.29
C LEU A 216 7.69 -13.30 5.85
N PHE A 217 6.96 -12.52 6.67
CA PHE A 217 5.86 -13.12 7.46
C PHE A 217 4.53 -12.37 7.70
N SER A 218 4.17 -11.23 7.07
CA SER A 218 2.76 -10.77 7.17
C SER A 218 2.36 -9.64 6.20
N SER A 219 1.26 -9.85 5.47
CA SER A 219 0.57 -8.87 4.62
C SER A 219 -0.16 -7.75 5.39
N GLN A 220 -0.17 -7.77 6.73
CA GLN A 220 -0.95 -6.86 7.58
C GLN A 220 -0.19 -5.64 8.11
N LEU A 221 1.15 -5.69 8.18
CA LEU A 221 1.94 -4.51 8.53
C LEU A 221 2.22 -3.74 7.23
N ARG A 222 2.21 -2.39 7.22
CA ARG A 222 2.55 -1.60 6.01
C ARG A 222 4.00 -1.13 6.09
N ARG A 223 4.69 -1.13 4.95
CA ARG A 223 6.04 -0.54 4.77
C ARG A 223 6.07 0.91 5.28
N GLY A 224 6.99 1.22 6.19
CA GLY A 224 7.28 2.59 6.64
C GLY A 224 8.08 2.65 7.94
N ASN A 225 8.83 3.74 8.15
CA ASN A 225 9.46 4.05 9.44
C ASN A 225 8.38 4.04 10.53
N VAL A 226 8.53 3.15 11.52
CA VAL A 226 7.58 3.02 12.62
C VAL A 226 7.62 4.29 13.46
N ARG A 227 6.68 5.20 13.20
CA ARG A 227 6.50 6.40 14.02
C ARG A 227 5.49 6.11 15.11
N PHE A 228 5.95 5.94 16.34
CA PHE A 228 5.07 5.88 17.51
C PHE A 228 4.41 7.23 17.72
N ARG A 229 3.12 7.21 18.08
CA ARG A 229 2.40 8.45 18.35
C ARG A 229 2.69 8.88 19.78
N PHE A 230 2.96 10.16 19.98
CA PHE A 230 3.17 10.71 21.32
C PHE A 230 1.84 10.85 22.08
N GLY A 231 1.91 10.87 23.41
CA GLY A 231 0.76 11.13 24.29
C GLY A 231 0.61 10.12 25.43
N ARG A 232 -0.49 10.27 26.18
CA ARG A 232 -0.82 9.43 27.34
C ARG A 232 -1.66 8.22 26.92
N TYR A 233 -1.11 7.03 27.11
CA TYR A 233 -1.74 5.75 26.89
C TYR A 233 -2.23 5.17 28.21
N LYS A 234 -3.34 4.44 28.14
CA LYS A 234 -3.75 3.52 29.20
C LYS A 234 -3.52 2.11 28.66
N ILE A 235 -2.46 1.46 29.12
CA ILE A 235 -2.03 0.16 28.63
C ILE A 235 -2.37 -0.88 29.69
N GLU A 236 -3.01 -1.96 29.26
CA GLU A 236 -3.22 -3.14 30.07
C GLU A 236 -1.95 -3.99 29.98
N THR A 237 -1.48 -4.51 31.10
CA THR A 237 -0.21 -5.24 31.19
C THR A 237 -0.30 -6.69 30.70
N ASN A 238 -1.51 -7.22 30.51
CA ASN A 238 -1.74 -8.55 29.93
C ASN A 238 -1.64 -8.60 28.40
N LEU A 239 -1.26 -7.48 27.76
CA LEU A 239 -1.15 -7.42 26.31
C LEU A 239 0.11 -8.11 25.82
N THR A 240 0.03 -8.68 24.63
CA THR A 240 1.20 -9.25 23.96
C THR A 240 2.09 -8.14 23.37
N PRO A 241 3.38 -8.41 23.10
CA PRO A 241 4.26 -7.43 22.47
C PRO A 241 3.70 -6.83 21.18
N LEU A 242 3.04 -7.66 20.37
CA LEU A 242 2.42 -7.25 19.12
C LEU A 242 1.25 -6.27 19.36
N GLU A 243 0.41 -6.55 20.36
CA GLU A 243 -0.71 -5.67 20.72
C GLU A 243 -0.23 -4.33 21.29
N ILE A 244 0.83 -4.35 22.11
CA ILE A 244 1.47 -3.14 22.63
C ILE A 244 2.00 -2.31 21.46
N PHE A 245 2.77 -2.94 20.56
CA PHE A 245 3.32 -2.30 19.37
C PHE A 245 2.22 -1.65 18.51
N GLU A 246 1.14 -2.38 18.23
CA GLU A 246 0.00 -1.85 17.47
C GLU A 246 -0.73 -0.71 18.20
N LYS A 247 -0.87 -0.77 19.53
CA LYS A 247 -1.43 0.34 20.33
C LYS A 247 -0.56 1.59 20.23
N LEU A 248 0.76 1.45 20.32
CA LEU A 248 1.71 2.58 20.20
C LEU A 248 1.73 3.18 18.79
N ARG A 249 1.53 2.34 17.76
CA ARG A 249 1.39 2.76 16.36
C ARG A 249 0.07 3.49 16.11
N LYS A 250 -1.06 2.94 16.58
CA LYS A 250 -2.41 3.54 16.46
C LYS A 250 -2.52 4.86 17.23
N GLY A 251 -1.81 4.97 18.34
CA GLY A 251 -1.78 6.13 19.21
C GLY A 251 -2.73 6.05 20.39
N PRO A 252 -2.62 6.99 21.35
CA PRO A 252 -3.42 6.92 22.56
C PRO A 252 -4.92 7.05 22.22
N PRO A 253 -5.81 6.37 22.96
CA PRO A 253 -7.24 6.50 22.78
C PRO A 253 -7.61 7.98 22.94
N ARG A 254 -8.10 8.56 21.84
CA ARG A 254 -8.53 9.95 21.83
C ARG A 254 -9.82 10.00 22.65
N VAL A 255 -9.78 10.65 23.81
CA VAL A 255 -11.01 10.99 24.55
C VAL A 255 -11.83 11.91 23.65
N SER A 256 -12.78 11.33 22.92
CA SER A 256 -13.64 12.05 22.00
C SER A 256 -14.81 12.64 22.78
N ILE A 257 -14.82 13.96 22.92
CA ILE A 257 -15.88 14.73 23.53
C ILE A 257 -16.95 14.96 22.47
N ARG A 258 -18.16 14.42 22.70
CA ARG A 258 -19.34 14.66 21.89
C ARG A 258 -19.93 16.03 22.25
N VAL A 259 -20.13 16.89 21.26
CA VAL A 259 -20.75 18.21 21.44
C VAL A 259 -21.82 18.44 20.37
N THR A 260 -23.03 18.78 20.79
CA THR A 260 -24.12 19.17 19.90
C THR A 260 -24.22 20.69 19.84
N ILE A 261 -24.24 21.20 18.61
CA ILE A 261 -24.48 22.60 18.28
C ILE A 261 -25.87 22.69 17.63
N PRO A 262 -26.89 23.16 18.36
CA PRO A 262 -28.23 23.31 17.83
C PRO A 262 -28.33 24.38 16.73
N GLU A 263 -29.36 24.30 15.91
CA GLU A 263 -29.75 25.34 14.95
C GLU A 263 -30.03 26.68 15.68
N GLY A 264 -29.80 27.80 15.00
CA GLY A 264 -30.02 29.13 15.58
C GLY A 264 -28.95 29.58 16.59
N PHE A 265 -27.87 28.81 16.74
CA PHE A 265 -26.71 29.20 17.55
C PHE A 265 -25.81 30.19 16.81
N ASN A 266 -25.43 31.27 17.49
CA ASN A 266 -24.41 32.20 17.01
C ASN A 266 -23.02 31.85 17.55
N ILE A 267 -21.98 32.49 17.01
CA ILE A 267 -20.58 32.25 17.38
C ILE A 267 -20.32 32.37 18.89
N TRP A 268 -21.02 33.27 19.58
CA TRP A 268 -20.88 33.48 21.02
C TRP A 268 -21.39 32.28 21.83
N LYS A 269 -22.58 31.78 21.49
CA LYS A 269 -23.17 30.58 22.09
C LYS A 269 -22.35 29.32 21.77
N ILE A 270 -21.83 29.22 20.55
CA ILE A 270 -20.94 28.12 20.13
C ILE A 270 -19.65 28.15 20.95
N ALA A 271 -18.98 29.30 21.05
CA ALA A 271 -17.75 29.45 21.81
C ALA A 271 -17.94 29.08 23.30
N ALA A 272 -19.04 29.52 23.92
CA ALA A 272 -19.37 29.18 25.30
C ALA A 272 -19.67 27.67 25.49
N ARG A 273 -20.34 27.04 24.52
CA ARG A 273 -20.61 25.59 24.51
C ARG A 273 -19.32 24.78 24.41
N LEU A 274 -18.41 25.16 23.51
CA LEU A 274 -17.13 24.49 23.29
C LEU A 274 -16.21 24.61 24.50
N GLN A 275 -16.16 25.78 25.14
CA GLN A 275 -15.39 25.99 26.36
C GLN A 275 -15.91 25.13 27.52
N ARG A 276 -17.23 25.12 27.76
CA ARG A 276 -17.84 24.28 28.82
C ARG A 276 -17.56 22.79 28.63
N LYS A 277 -17.40 22.34 27.39
CA LYS A 277 -17.05 20.95 27.06
C LYS A 277 -15.53 20.68 27.06
N GLY A 278 -14.68 21.66 27.37
CA GLY A 278 -13.22 21.48 27.39
C GLY A 278 -12.60 21.25 26.01
N ILE A 279 -13.26 21.69 24.95
CA ILE A 279 -12.80 21.49 23.57
C ILE A 279 -11.79 22.56 23.18
N CYS A 280 -12.13 23.84 23.32
CA CYS A 280 -11.23 24.97 23.08
C CYS A 280 -11.63 26.18 23.95
N ARG A 281 -10.70 27.11 24.18
CA ARG A 281 -10.97 28.34 24.93
C ARG A 281 -11.90 29.26 24.11
N ARG A 282 -12.81 29.96 24.80
CA ARG A 282 -13.79 30.88 24.18
C ARG A 282 -13.09 32.01 23.42
N THR A 283 -12.04 32.58 24.00
CA THR A 283 -11.25 33.69 23.44
C THR A 283 -10.57 33.28 22.13
N ASP A 284 -9.89 32.14 22.12
CA ASP A 284 -9.20 31.61 20.93
C ASP A 284 -10.19 31.32 19.80
N PHE A 285 -11.34 30.75 20.14
CA PHE A 285 -12.42 30.49 19.17
C PHE A 285 -12.94 31.77 18.54
N LEU A 286 -13.29 32.78 19.35
CA LEU A 286 -13.85 34.03 18.86
C LEU A 286 -12.83 34.83 18.04
N LYS A 287 -11.53 34.77 18.37
CA LYS A 287 -10.45 35.38 17.61
C LYS A 287 -10.44 34.87 16.16
N PHE A 288 -10.54 33.56 15.95
CA PHE A 288 -10.61 33.00 14.60
C PHE A 288 -11.98 33.22 13.95
N ALA A 289 -13.07 33.02 14.71
CA ALA A 289 -14.42 33.09 14.17
C ALA A 289 -14.77 34.49 13.62
N ARG A 290 -14.30 35.56 14.29
CA ARG A 290 -14.55 36.96 13.89
C ARG A 290 -13.50 37.53 12.94
N SER A 291 -12.50 36.74 12.54
CA SER A 291 -11.44 37.21 11.64
C SER A 291 -11.89 37.14 10.17
N ARG A 292 -12.09 38.31 9.54
CA ARG A 292 -12.37 38.42 8.09
C ARG A 292 -11.32 37.68 7.25
N ARG A 293 -10.03 37.91 7.51
CA ARG A 293 -8.93 37.25 6.77
C ARG A 293 -9.00 35.72 6.86
N PHE A 294 -9.35 35.18 8.03
CA PHE A 294 -9.52 33.75 8.21
C PHE A 294 -10.77 33.23 7.49
N ALA A 295 -11.91 33.93 7.63
CA ALA A 295 -13.17 33.56 7.03
C ALA A 295 -13.10 33.56 5.49
N VAL A 296 -12.54 34.61 4.88
CA VAL A 296 -12.34 34.72 3.42
C VAL A 296 -11.50 33.55 2.89
N ARG A 297 -10.37 33.27 3.53
CA ARG A 297 -9.50 32.14 3.13
C ARG A 297 -10.21 30.79 3.24
N LEU A 298 -11.04 30.61 4.28
CA LEU A 298 -11.68 29.34 4.55
C LEU A 298 -12.91 29.10 3.64
N LEU A 299 -13.67 30.15 3.36
CA LEU A 299 -14.94 30.07 2.62
C LEU A 299 -14.72 30.23 1.12
N GLY A 300 -13.88 31.19 0.71
CA GLY A 300 -13.61 31.51 -0.69
C GLY A 300 -14.38 32.73 -1.22
N TRP A 301 -15.04 33.50 -0.35
CA TRP A 301 -15.74 34.74 -0.69
C TRP A 301 -15.62 35.75 0.45
N ASP A 302 -15.88 37.02 0.15
CA ASP A 302 -15.81 38.09 1.14
C ASP A 302 -16.92 37.97 2.20
N THR A 303 -16.52 37.96 3.47
CA THR A 303 -17.43 37.89 4.62
C THR A 303 -16.71 38.37 5.88
N PRO A 304 -17.37 39.14 6.77
CA PRO A 304 -16.72 39.69 7.97
C PRO A 304 -16.30 38.61 8.97
N SER A 305 -16.97 37.45 8.96
CA SER A 305 -16.74 36.37 9.92
C SER A 305 -17.19 35.01 9.36
N VAL A 306 -17.01 33.94 10.15
CA VAL A 306 -17.58 32.61 9.86
C VAL A 306 -18.99 32.40 10.41
N GLU A 307 -19.64 33.44 10.96
CA GLU A 307 -21.02 33.37 11.44
C GLU A 307 -21.96 32.86 10.33
N GLY A 308 -22.90 31.98 10.68
CA GLY A 308 -23.79 31.30 9.74
C GLY A 308 -23.17 30.12 8.97
N TYR A 309 -21.85 30.00 8.94
CA TYR A 309 -21.16 28.90 8.23
C TYR A 309 -20.70 27.76 9.15
N LEU A 310 -20.90 27.91 10.46
CA LEU A 310 -20.64 26.89 11.45
C LEU A 310 -21.84 25.94 11.54
N TYR A 311 -21.91 24.94 10.66
CA TYR A 311 -23.13 24.13 10.51
C TYR A 311 -23.61 23.50 11.84
N PRO A 312 -24.91 23.57 12.17
CA PRO A 312 -25.47 22.95 13.37
C PRO A 312 -25.50 21.43 13.22
N ASP A 313 -24.71 20.72 14.03
CA ASP A 313 -24.63 19.25 14.05
C ASP A 313 -24.07 18.78 15.40
N THR A 314 -23.96 17.47 15.56
CA THR A 314 -23.23 16.83 16.64
C THR A 314 -21.84 16.40 16.21
N TYR A 315 -20.83 17.01 16.83
CA TYR A 315 -19.42 16.81 16.52
C TYR A 315 -18.72 15.99 17.58
N ARG A 316 -17.60 15.36 17.19
CA ARG A 316 -16.67 14.69 18.11
C ARG A 316 -15.30 15.37 18.01
N PHE A 317 -14.84 15.91 19.13
CA PHE A 317 -13.54 16.58 19.22
C PHE A 317 -12.70 15.99 20.34
N ASN A 318 -11.38 16.17 20.29
CA ASN A 318 -10.53 15.84 21.43
C ASN A 318 -10.54 17.00 22.43
N LYS A 319 -10.19 16.72 23.69
CA LYS A 319 -9.87 17.77 24.66
C LYS A 319 -8.77 18.70 24.09
N ASN A 320 -8.90 20.00 24.30
CA ASN A 320 -7.95 21.01 23.82
C ASN A 320 -7.69 20.97 22.30
N THR A 321 -8.71 20.67 21.50
CA THR A 321 -8.61 20.78 20.04
C THR A 321 -8.37 22.26 19.66
N PRO A 322 -7.40 22.57 18.78
CA PRO A 322 -7.18 23.94 18.30
C PRO A 322 -8.44 24.57 17.71
N ALA A 323 -8.71 25.82 18.07
CA ALA A 323 -9.94 26.54 17.70
C ALA A 323 -10.14 26.65 16.18
N ASP A 324 -9.08 26.92 15.43
CA ASP A 324 -9.08 26.95 13.96
C ASP A 324 -9.52 25.60 13.37
N ARG A 325 -9.11 24.49 13.98
CA ARG A 325 -9.47 23.15 13.54
C ARG A 325 -10.94 22.86 13.79
N VAL A 326 -11.47 23.29 14.94
CA VAL A 326 -12.91 23.19 15.24
C VAL A 326 -13.73 23.92 14.17
N ILE A 327 -13.38 25.17 13.88
CA ILE A 327 -14.08 25.97 12.85
C ILE A 327 -14.00 25.31 11.48
N ARG A 328 -12.81 24.84 11.06
CA ARG A 328 -12.64 24.13 9.78
C ARG A 328 -13.53 22.89 9.65
N VAL A 329 -13.69 22.13 10.74
CA VAL A 329 -14.57 20.94 10.74
C VAL A 329 -16.03 21.34 10.54
N MET A 330 -16.51 22.37 11.25
CA MET A 330 -17.89 22.85 11.15
C MET A 330 -18.18 23.48 9.77
N VAL A 331 -17.25 24.28 9.23
CA VAL A 331 -17.38 24.88 7.89
C VAL A 331 -17.30 23.81 6.79
N ARG A 332 -16.48 22.78 6.95
CA ARG A 332 -16.47 21.65 6.02
C ARG A 332 -17.84 20.97 5.99
N ARG A 333 -18.46 20.78 7.15
CA ARG A 333 -19.81 20.20 7.24
C ARG A 333 -20.84 21.07 6.53
N PHE A 334 -20.77 22.39 6.70
CA PHE A 334 -21.59 23.34 5.93
C PHE A 334 -21.41 23.14 4.42
N LYS A 335 -20.16 23.12 3.93
CA LYS A 335 -19.85 22.96 2.49
C LYS A 335 -20.35 21.62 1.91
N GLN A 336 -20.37 20.55 2.71
CA GLN A 336 -20.92 19.26 2.29
C GLN A 336 -22.45 19.29 2.13
N LEU A 337 -23.15 20.04 2.97
CA LEU A 337 -24.61 20.11 2.97
C LEU A 337 -25.15 21.18 2.03
N TYR A 338 -24.38 22.22 1.75
CA TYR A 338 -24.69 23.23 0.75
C TYR A 338 -24.40 22.70 -0.66
N ARG A 339 -25.31 21.84 -1.16
CA ARG A 339 -25.22 21.12 -2.44
C ARG A 339 -25.31 22.04 -3.67
N ASN A 340 -24.99 21.50 -4.84
CA ASN A 340 -25.09 22.19 -6.14
C ASN A 340 -26.49 22.75 -6.42
N GLU A 341 -27.55 22.02 -6.05
CA GLU A 341 -28.94 22.46 -6.23
C GLU A 341 -29.22 23.81 -5.55
N PHE A 342 -28.69 24.03 -4.34
CA PHE A 342 -28.86 25.30 -3.63
C PHE A 342 -28.11 26.44 -4.32
N ARG A 343 -26.94 26.16 -4.90
CA ARG A 343 -26.20 27.16 -5.70
C ARG A 343 -26.97 27.54 -6.97
N GLN A 344 -27.50 26.56 -7.69
CA GLN A 344 -28.31 26.82 -8.89
C GLN A 344 -29.53 27.67 -8.55
N LYS A 345 -30.26 27.30 -7.48
CA LYS A 345 -31.43 28.08 -7.06
C LYS A 345 -31.09 29.49 -6.59
N ALA A 346 -29.95 29.66 -5.90
CA ALA A 346 -29.47 30.98 -5.50
C ALA A 346 -29.18 31.87 -6.72
N ASN A 347 -28.58 31.31 -7.77
CA ASN A 347 -28.30 32.02 -9.02
C ASN A 347 -29.59 32.45 -9.74
N GLU A 348 -30.61 31.59 -9.80
CA GLU A 348 -31.93 31.96 -10.34
C GLU A 348 -32.56 33.15 -9.61
N LEU A 349 -32.36 33.22 -8.28
CA LEU A 349 -32.82 34.33 -7.44
C LEU A 349 -31.90 35.55 -7.48
N LYS A 350 -30.80 35.50 -8.23
CA LYS A 350 -29.73 36.52 -8.25
C LYS A 350 -29.20 36.84 -6.85
N MET A 351 -29.11 35.82 -5.99
CA MET A 351 -28.59 35.93 -4.63
C MET A 351 -27.25 35.21 -4.51
N SER A 352 -26.27 35.86 -3.87
CA SER A 352 -25.02 35.19 -3.51
C SER A 352 -25.25 34.16 -2.40
N THR A 353 -24.35 33.18 -2.26
CA THR A 353 -24.37 32.23 -1.13
C THR A 353 -24.39 32.97 0.21
N HIS A 354 -23.65 34.06 0.32
CA HIS A 354 -23.63 34.89 1.51
C HIS A 354 -25.02 35.48 1.82
N GLN A 355 -25.71 36.05 0.83
CA GLN A 355 -27.07 36.58 1.02
C GLN A 355 -28.08 35.49 1.38
N VAL A 356 -27.97 34.30 0.78
CA VAL A 356 -28.85 33.16 1.11
C VAL A 356 -28.65 32.72 2.56
N VAL A 357 -27.41 32.56 3.01
CA VAL A 357 -27.12 32.15 4.40
C VAL A 357 -27.53 33.24 5.38
N THR A 358 -27.34 34.53 5.03
CA THR A 358 -27.81 35.65 5.85
C THR A 358 -29.32 35.62 6.02
N LEU A 359 -30.08 35.51 4.93
CA LEU A 359 -31.54 35.40 4.99
C LEU A 359 -31.99 34.15 5.76
N ALA A 360 -31.36 33.00 5.52
CA ALA A 360 -31.65 31.77 6.25
C ALA A 360 -31.42 31.91 7.76
N SER A 361 -30.38 32.62 8.18
CA SER A 361 -30.12 32.86 9.61
C SER A 361 -31.18 33.74 10.26
N ILE A 362 -31.74 34.71 9.53
CA ILE A 362 -32.85 35.55 10.00
C ILE A 362 -34.12 34.71 10.12
N ILE A 363 -34.46 33.93 9.08
CA ILE A 363 -35.62 33.03 9.09
C ILE A 363 -35.53 32.04 10.26
N GLU A 364 -34.37 31.43 10.49
CA GLU A 364 -34.17 30.49 11.61
C GLU A 364 -34.46 31.15 12.97
N LYS A 365 -34.08 32.42 13.12
CA LYS A 365 -34.29 33.15 14.37
C LYS A 365 -35.73 33.61 14.59
N GLU A 366 -36.48 33.85 13.52
CA GLU A 366 -37.90 34.25 13.57
C GLU A 366 -38.87 33.06 13.68
N THR A 367 -38.44 31.86 13.28
CA THR A 367 -39.34 30.73 13.18
C THR A 367 -39.58 30.08 14.54
N GLY A 368 -40.81 30.21 15.04
CA GLY A 368 -41.33 29.37 16.13
C GLY A 368 -41.86 28.02 15.63
N GLN A 369 -42.63 28.03 14.53
CA GLN A 369 -43.28 26.86 13.95
C GLN A 369 -42.66 26.49 12.58
N PRO A 370 -42.14 25.25 12.40
CA PRO A 370 -41.45 24.83 11.17
C PRO A 370 -42.20 25.06 9.85
N THR A 371 -43.52 24.92 9.85
CA THR A 371 -44.37 25.04 8.66
C THR A 371 -44.51 26.48 8.16
N GLU A 372 -44.19 27.48 8.99
CA GLU A 372 -44.29 28.91 8.64
C GLU A 372 -43.03 29.47 7.96
N ARG A 373 -41.89 28.75 7.99
CA ARG A 373 -40.61 29.21 7.40
C ARG A 373 -40.75 29.73 5.96
N PRO A 374 -41.46 29.03 5.04
CA PRO A 374 -41.61 29.52 3.67
C PRO A 374 -42.41 30.83 3.56
N GLN A 375 -43.37 31.06 4.45
CA GLN A 375 -44.20 32.28 4.49
C GLN A 375 -43.42 33.46 5.07
N ILE A 376 -42.64 33.22 6.13
CA ILE A 376 -41.70 34.22 6.67
C ILE A 376 -40.68 34.62 5.60
N SER A 377 -40.09 33.63 4.92
CA SER A 377 -39.20 33.86 3.77
C SER A 377 -39.86 34.72 2.70
N LYS A 378 -41.12 34.40 2.35
CA LYS A 378 -41.87 35.15 1.34
C LYS A 378 -42.11 36.61 1.75
N VAL A 379 -42.35 36.90 3.03
CA VAL A 379 -42.42 38.29 3.54
C VAL A 379 -41.09 39.02 3.33
N PHE A 380 -39.96 38.42 3.74
CA PHE A 380 -38.65 39.08 3.59
C PHE A 380 -38.27 39.29 2.12
N HIS A 381 -38.52 38.31 1.24
CA HIS A 381 -38.35 38.47 -0.21
C HIS A 381 -39.19 39.61 -0.77
N ASN A 382 -40.47 39.71 -0.36
CA ASN A 382 -41.34 40.79 -0.80
C ASN A 382 -40.89 42.16 -0.29
N ARG A 383 -40.38 42.25 0.96
CA ARG A 383 -39.79 43.48 1.51
C ARG A 383 -38.55 43.90 0.74
N MET A 384 -37.61 42.97 0.51
CA MET A 384 -36.39 43.24 -0.26
C MET A 384 -36.70 43.70 -1.69
N LYS A 385 -37.64 43.04 -2.38
CA LYS A 385 -38.06 43.41 -3.73
C LYS A 385 -38.64 44.83 -3.81
N ARG A 386 -39.27 45.32 -2.74
CA ARG A 386 -39.83 46.69 -2.65
C ARG A 386 -38.85 47.71 -2.06
N GLY A 387 -37.61 47.33 -1.77
CA GLY A 387 -36.63 48.20 -1.10
C GLY A 387 -37.03 48.58 0.33
N TRP A 388 -37.85 47.76 1.00
CA TRP A 388 -38.26 48.00 2.38
C TRP A 388 -37.21 47.50 3.37
N LYS A 389 -37.26 48.06 4.58
CA LYS A 389 -36.52 47.56 5.74
C LYS A 389 -37.05 46.18 6.15
N LEU A 390 -36.19 45.33 6.70
CA LEU A 390 -36.61 44.00 7.14
C LEU A 390 -37.27 44.01 8.51
N GLU A 391 -36.90 44.96 9.39
CA GLU A 391 -37.52 45.20 10.71
C GLU A 391 -37.70 43.91 11.52
N THR A 392 -36.58 43.28 11.87
CA THR A 392 -36.55 41.99 12.57
C THR A 392 -35.67 42.09 13.83
N ASP A 393 -36.27 41.84 14.99
CA ASP A 393 -35.64 41.93 16.31
C ASP A 393 -34.34 41.10 16.45
N PRO A 394 -34.28 39.84 15.98
CA PRO A 394 -33.04 39.04 16.00
C PRO A 394 -31.80 39.75 15.44
N THR A 395 -31.97 40.61 14.44
CA THR A 395 -30.84 41.33 13.83
C THR A 395 -30.32 42.44 14.73
N VAL A 396 -31.21 43.13 15.45
CA VAL A 396 -30.86 44.12 16.48
C VAL A 396 -30.15 43.42 17.64
N ILE A 397 -30.74 42.35 18.16
CA ILE A 397 -30.17 41.54 19.25
C ILE A 397 -28.75 41.08 18.91
N TYR A 398 -28.52 40.62 17.68
CA TYR A 398 -27.19 40.18 17.26
C TYR A 398 -26.17 41.32 17.23
N GLY A 399 -26.56 42.51 16.74
CA GLY A 399 -25.67 43.67 16.69
C GLY A 399 -25.28 44.23 18.06
N LEU A 400 -26.09 43.97 19.09
CA LEU A 400 -25.80 44.33 20.49
C LEU A 400 -24.88 43.32 21.20
N MET A 401 -24.56 42.18 20.59
CA MET A 401 -23.69 41.19 21.21
C MET A 401 -22.22 41.65 21.26
N PRO A 402 -21.47 41.28 22.32
CA PRO A 402 -21.83 40.34 23.39
C PRO A 402 -22.57 40.94 24.59
N ASN A 403 -22.91 42.24 24.56
CA ASN A 403 -23.39 42.98 25.73
C ASN A 403 -24.92 42.91 25.93
N PHE A 404 -25.65 42.28 25.01
CA PHE A 404 -27.09 42.11 25.12
C PHE A 404 -27.48 41.33 26.40
N ASN A 405 -28.29 41.95 27.24
CA ASN A 405 -28.67 41.45 28.57
C ASN A 405 -29.92 40.55 28.56
N GLY A 406 -30.56 40.34 27.40
CA GLY A 406 -31.78 39.54 27.27
C GLY A 406 -33.06 40.36 27.09
N ASN A 407 -33.05 41.65 27.43
CA ASN A 407 -34.19 42.55 27.27
C ASN A 407 -33.95 43.52 26.11
N LEU A 408 -34.82 43.48 25.09
CA LEU A 408 -34.73 44.39 23.94
C LEU A 408 -35.58 45.63 24.20
N THR A 409 -34.94 46.79 24.32
CA THR A 409 -35.63 48.05 24.65
C THR A 409 -35.93 48.88 23.40
N SER A 410 -36.81 49.87 23.53
CA SER A 410 -37.05 50.84 22.45
C SER A 410 -35.77 51.59 22.04
N ARG A 411 -34.90 51.92 23.01
CA ARG A 411 -33.59 52.56 22.73
C ARG A 411 -32.71 51.67 21.85
N ASP A 412 -32.73 50.36 22.08
CA ASP A 412 -31.96 49.40 21.29
C ASP A 412 -32.42 49.33 19.83
N LEU A 413 -33.74 49.35 19.59
CA LEU A 413 -34.31 49.40 18.24
C LEU A 413 -33.89 50.67 17.47
N HIS A 414 -33.60 51.76 18.20
CA HIS A 414 -33.15 53.02 17.63
C HIS A 414 -31.62 53.13 17.48
N ASN A 415 -30.84 52.19 18.02
CA ASN A 415 -29.37 52.21 17.96
C ASN A 415 -28.86 51.91 16.53
N PRO A 416 -28.14 52.84 15.86
CA PRO A 416 -27.70 52.65 14.49
C PRO A 416 -26.42 51.81 14.41
N HIS A 417 -26.56 50.48 14.48
CA HIS A 417 -25.47 49.53 14.18
C HIS A 417 -25.69 48.81 12.84
N PRO A 418 -24.64 48.27 12.17
CA PRO A 418 -24.75 47.73 10.81
C PRO A 418 -25.76 46.58 10.64
N TYR A 419 -26.01 45.80 11.70
CA TYR A 419 -27.02 44.74 11.70
C TYR A 419 -28.45 45.22 11.95
N ASN A 420 -28.69 46.51 12.26
CA ASN A 420 -30.01 46.99 12.65
C ASN A 420 -30.90 47.18 11.41
N THR A 421 -31.76 46.19 11.16
CA THR A 421 -32.69 46.22 10.02
C THR A 421 -33.89 47.15 10.20
N TYR A 422 -34.02 47.85 11.33
CA TYR A 422 -34.93 49.00 11.50
C TYR A 422 -34.30 50.30 10.99
N LYS A 423 -32.98 50.34 10.82
CA LYS A 423 -32.24 51.52 10.32
C LYS A 423 -31.82 51.34 8.88
N HIS A 424 -31.35 50.16 8.51
CA HIS A 424 -30.82 49.87 7.19
C HIS A 424 -31.80 49.04 6.34
N ARG A 425 -31.88 49.37 5.04
CA ARG A 425 -32.65 48.59 4.05
C ARG A 425 -31.84 47.38 3.58
N GLY A 426 -32.53 46.32 3.15
CA GLY A 426 -31.87 45.11 2.65
C GLY A 426 -31.34 44.18 3.77
N LEU A 427 -30.49 43.24 3.38
CA LEU A 427 -29.89 42.28 4.31
C LEU A 427 -28.77 42.95 5.12
N PRO A 428 -28.56 42.53 6.39
CA PRO A 428 -27.40 42.97 7.16
C PRO A 428 -26.07 42.46 6.54
N PRO A 429 -24.91 42.96 6.99
CA PRO A 429 -23.59 42.59 6.44
C PRO A 429 -23.20 41.11 6.55
N GLY A 430 -23.98 40.29 7.26
CA GLY A 430 -23.73 38.87 7.39
C GLY A 430 -24.81 38.14 8.19
N PRO A 431 -24.68 36.82 8.31
CA PRO A 431 -25.61 36.00 9.09
C PRO A 431 -25.56 36.36 10.59
N ILE A 432 -26.63 36.03 11.31
CA ILE A 432 -26.78 36.32 12.76
C ILE A 432 -26.80 35.05 13.63
N ALA A 433 -26.81 33.88 13.00
CA ALA A 433 -26.85 32.57 13.62
C ALA A 433 -26.52 31.48 12.59
N SER A 434 -26.28 30.26 13.05
CA SER A 434 -26.08 29.06 12.24
C SER A 434 -27.44 28.47 11.82
N PRO A 435 -27.85 28.60 10.55
CA PRO A 435 -29.15 28.10 10.08
C PRO A 435 -29.10 26.59 9.83
N GLY A 436 -30.24 25.93 10.01
CA GLY A 436 -30.46 24.57 9.56
C GLY A 436 -30.69 24.47 8.05
N VAL A 437 -30.65 23.24 7.51
CA VAL A 437 -30.97 22.99 6.10
C VAL A 437 -32.40 23.42 5.74
N ALA A 438 -33.33 23.33 6.69
CA ALA A 438 -34.73 23.74 6.50
C ALA A 438 -34.85 25.26 6.30
N ALA A 439 -34.10 26.07 7.05
CA ALA A 439 -34.09 27.52 6.87
C ALA A 439 -33.37 27.94 5.57
N ILE A 440 -32.28 27.26 5.20
CA ILE A 440 -31.63 27.46 3.90
C ILE A 440 -32.59 27.16 2.75
N ARG A 441 -33.33 26.05 2.83
CA ARG A 441 -34.36 25.71 1.85
C ARG A 441 -35.47 26.76 1.83
N ALA A 442 -35.95 27.22 2.98
CA ALA A 442 -36.98 28.25 3.02
C ALA A 442 -36.51 29.57 2.40
N ALA A 443 -35.24 29.96 2.60
CA ALA A 443 -34.66 31.15 1.97
C ALA A 443 -34.66 31.06 0.43
N LEU A 444 -34.45 29.87 -0.13
CA LEU A 444 -34.41 29.62 -1.58
C LEU A 444 -35.79 29.34 -2.21
N TYR A 445 -36.74 28.84 -1.42
CA TYR A 445 -38.07 28.45 -1.88
C TYR A 445 -39.18 29.14 -1.06
N PRO A 446 -39.32 30.48 -1.15
CA PRO A 446 -40.38 31.20 -0.46
C PRO A 446 -41.76 30.79 -0.97
N ARG A 447 -42.72 30.52 -0.08
CA ARG A 447 -44.11 30.14 -0.42
C ARG A 447 -45.12 30.95 0.38
N GLY A 448 -46.29 31.21 -0.20
CA GLY A 448 -47.37 31.96 0.44
C GLY A 448 -48.08 32.89 -0.55
N ARG A 449 -49.09 33.63 -0.06
CA ARG A 449 -49.85 34.59 -0.89
C ARG A 449 -48.87 35.61 -1.51
N ARG A 450 -49.06 35.97 -2.77
CA ARG A 450 -48.15 36.89 -3.49
C ARG A 450 -47.96 38.23 -2.77
N CYS A 451 -49.00 38.73 -2.09
CA CYS A 451 -49.01 40.05 -1.47
C CYS A 451 -48.48 40.13 -0.02
N ILE A 452 -48.13 39.01 0.63
CA ILE A 452 -47.82 39.05 2.07
C ILE A 452 -46.54 39.86 2.33
N ILE A 453 -46.62 40.79 3.29
CA ILE A 453 -45.48 41.67 3.61
C ILE A 453 -45.39 42.03 5.10
N PHE A 454 -46.36 41.59 5.89
CA PHE A 454 -46.37 41.73 7.34
C PHE A 454 -46.65 40.38 7.99
N PHE A 455 -46.12 40.17 9.18
CA PHE A 455 -46.52 39.09 10.07
C PHE A 455 -46.51 39.58 11.51
N VAL A 456 -47.37 38.99 12.35
CA VAL A 456 -47.41 39.23 13.80
C VAL A 456 -47.59 37.92 14.53
N ALA A 457 -46.91 37.74 15.67
CA ALA A 457 -47.03 36.54 16.49
C ALA A 457 -48.39 36.47 17.18
N ARG A 458 -48.95 35.26 17.29
CA ARG A 458 -50.23 35.00 17.99
C ARG A 458 -50.07 34.75 19.49
N GLY A 459 -48.86 34.48 19.95
CA GLY A 459 -48.56 34.07 21.33
C GLY A 459 -48.38 32.55 21.53
N ASP A 460 -48.77 31.74 20.55
CA ASP A 460 -48.65 30.27 20.55
C ASP A 460 -47.47 29.75 19.70
N ARG A 461 -46.48 30.62 19.42
CA ARG A 461 -45.35 30.40 18.49
C ARG A 461 -45.71 30.35 17.00
N THR A 462 -46.96 30.62 16.64
CA THR A 462 -47.39 30.81 15.25
C THR A 462 -47.65 32.28 14.92
N HIS A 463 -47.84 32.59 13.64
CA HIS A 463 -47.99 33.94 13.12
C HIS A 463 -49.27 34.13 12.31
N VAL A 464 -49.65 35.40 12.13
CA VAL A 464 -50.65 35.84 11.15
C VAL A 464 -49.97 36.68 10.09
N PHE A 465 -50.07 36.24 8.83
CA PHE A 465 -49.48 36.90 7.67
C PHE A 465 -50.50 37.81 6.99
N SER A 466 -50.12 39.06 6.75
CA SER A 466 -51.00 40.11 6.19
C SER A 466 -50.39 40.76 4.95
N CYS A 467 -51.25 41.23 4.04
CA CYS A 467 -50.85 41.90 2.80
C CYS A 467 -50.85 43.43 2.92
N THR A 468 -51.59 43.99 3.89
CA THR A 468 -51.72 45.44 4.08
C THR A 468 -51.41 45.84 5.52
N LYS A 469 -50.98 47.08 5.72
CA LYS A 469 -50.72 47.65 7.05
C LYS A 469 -51.99 47.65 7.91
N ARG A 470 -53.14 48.00 7.34
CA ARG A 470 -54.44 47.98 8.04
C ARG A 470 -54.84 46.59 8.52
N GLU A 471 -54.63 45.55 7.71
CA GLU A 471 -54.85 44.14 8.12
C GLU A 471 -53.89 43.77 9.26
N HIS A 472 -52.61 44.12 9.13
CA HIS A 472 -51.60 43.85 10.16
C HIS A 472 -51.91 44.53 11.50
N GLU A 473 -52.25 45.82 11.51
CA GLU A 473 -52.60 46.57 12.71
C GLU A 473 -53.81 45.98 13.45
N CYS A 474 -54.82 45.52 12.70
CA CYS A 474 -55.95 44.79 13.25
C CYS A 474 -55.50 43.51 13.98
N TRP A 475 -54.55 42.75 13.44
CA TRP A 475 -54.01 41.57 14.12
C TRP A 475 -53.07 41.90 15.29
N VAL A 476 -52.35 43.03 15.24
CA VAL A 476 -51.54 43.53 16.36
C VAL A 476 -52.45 43.90 17.54
N ASP A 477 -53.55 44.60 17.27
CA ASP A 477 -54.55 44.94 18.29
C ASP A 477 -55.12 43.68 18.97
N VAL A 478 -55.43 42.65 18.17
CA VAL A 478 -55.97 41.37 18.66
C VAL A 478 -54.96 40.57 19.49
N TYR A 479 -53.73 40.37 18.99
CA TYR A 479 -52.80 39.40 19.60
C TYR A 479 -51.76 40.02 20.54
N GLN A 480 -51.39 41.28 20.35
CA GLN A 480 -50.32 41.93 21.13
C GLN A 480 -50.89 42.91 22.14
N ARG A 481 -51.79 43.82 21.72
CA ARG A 481 -52.37 44.84 22.61
C ARG A 481 -53.59 44.35 23.39
N LYS A 482 -54.16 43.20 23.00
CA LYS A 482 -55.41 42.63 23.55
C LYS A 482 -56.56 43.64 23.60
N SER A 483 -56.60 44.58 22.66
CA SER A 483 -57.64 45.61 22.58
C SER A 483 -58.86 45.09 21.80
N LYS A 484 -60.05 45.66 22.07
CA LYS A 484 -61.27 45.32 21.30
C LYS A 484 -61.03 45.67 19.82
N PRO A 485 -61.16 44.70 18.89
CA PRO A 485 -60.87 44.96 17.48
C PRO A 485 -61.87 45.98 16.92
N LYS A 486 -61.36 47.07 16.32
CA LYS A 486 -62.19 48.08 15.62
C LYS A 486 -63.10 47.41 14.58
N SER A 487 -64.28 47.95 14.29
CA SER A 487 -65.29 47.38 13.36
C SER A 487 -64.73 46.92 12.00
N ALA A 488 -63.70 47.61 11.48
CA ALA A 488 -62.98 47.24 10.26
C ALA A 488 -62.28 45.86 10.31
N CYS A 489 -61.93 45.40 11.50
CA CYS A 489 -61.24 44.14 11.75
C CYS A 489 -62.20 42.93 11.61
N ALA A 490 -63.51 43.12 11.80
CA ALA A 490 -64.52 42.07 11.64
C ALA A 490 -64.57 41.51 10.20
N ARG A 491 -64.36 42.38 9.20
CA ARG A 491 -64.34 41.99 7.77
C ARG A 491 -63.18 41.07 7.42
N PHE A 492 -62.01 41.29 8.04
CA PHE A 492 -60.83 40.43 7.87
C PHE A 492 -60.94 39.11 8.64
N ARG A 493 -61.62 39.09 9.79
CA ARG A 493 -61.90 37.86 10.54
C ARG A 493 -62.87 36.93 9.79
N ARG A 494 -63.87 37.49 9.08
CA ARG A 494 -64.83 36.71 8.28
C ARG A 494 -64.24 36.08 7.01
N ARG A 495 -63.31 36.76 6.33
CA ARG A 495 -62.63 36.25 5.10
C ARG A 495 -61.69 35.06 5.32
N ARG A 496 -61.45 34.65 6.56
CA ARG A 496 -60.47 33.63 6.94
C ARG A 496 -61.12 32.36 7.50
N ARG A 497 -62.39 32.43 7.90
CA ARG A 497 -63.27 31.26 8.01
C ARG A 497 -63.75 30.93 6.60
#